data_AF-A0A0F9IAV2-F1
#
_entry.id   AF-A0A0F9IAV2-F1
#
_cell.length_a   1.000
_cell.length_b   1.000
_cell.length_c   1.000
_cell.angle_alpha   90.00
_cell.angle_beta   90.00
_cell.angle_gamma   90.00
#
_symmetry.space_group_name_H-M   'P 1'
#
loop_
_entity.id
_entity.type
_entity.pdbx_description
1 polymer ?
#
loop_
_entity_poly.entity_id
_entity_poly.type
_entity_poly.pdbx_seq_one_letter_code
_entity_poly.pdbx_strand_id
1 'polypeptide(L)'
;MQDSARRAHSIAAQGGINAAKNYPNDGDSIFRLFLDTIKGGDFRAREANVYRLAEVSNNIIDQCVAQGVPFARDYAGYLDNRSFGGAQVSRTFYARGQTGQQLLLGAFSALSRQIKAGTVRLYPRSEML
;
A
#
# COMPACT_ATOMS: atom_id res chain seq x y z
N MET A 1 -11.64 19.46 15.85
CA MET A 1 -11.18 19.54 14.45
C MET A 1 -9.68 19.85 14.33
N GLN A 2 -8.78 19.27 15.16
CA GLN A 2 -7.35 19.63 15.13
C GLN A 2 -6.36 18.46 15.16
N ASP A 3 -6.82 17.23 15.40
CA ASP A 3 -6.03 16.00 15.21
C ASP A 3 -6.60 15.20 14.04
N SER A 4 -6.07 15.46 12.85
CA SER A 4 -6.40 14.67 11.67
C SER A 4 -5.23 13.73 11.38
N ALA A 5 -5.51 12.44 11.19
CA ALA A 5 -4.52 11.47 10.69
C ALA A 5 -3.80 11.95 9.43
N ARG A 6 -4.39 12.92 8.69
CA ARG A 6 -3.81 13.64 7.55
C ARG A 6 -2.45 14.31 7.83
N ARG A 7 -1.96 14.39 9.07
CA ARG A 7 -0.63 14.92 9.41
C ARG A 7 0.48 13.87 9.41
N ALA A 8 0.15 12.59 9.29
CA ALA A 8 1.17 11.55 9.15
C ALA A 8 1.94 11.72 7.83
N HIS A 9 3.26 11.49 7.84
CA HIS A 9 4.11 11.65 6.65
C HIS A 9 3.66 10.76 5.47
N SER A 10 2.96 9.65 5.75
CA SER A 10 2.34 8.79 4.75
C SER A 10 1.44 9.54 3.75
N ILE A 11 0.88 10.71 4.12
CA ILE A 11 0.09 11.54 3.19
C ILE A 11 0.90 12.03 1.98
N ALA A 12 2.22 12.21 2.15
CA ALA A 12 3.09 12.79 1.13
C ALA A 12 3.47 11.79 0.03
N ALA A 13 3.16 10.50 0.16
CA ALA A 13 3.52 9.51 -0.84
C ALA A 13 2.71 9.70 -2.13
N GLN A 14 3.40 9.93 -3.25
CA GLN A 14 2.78 10.09 -4.57
C GLN A 14 3.02 8.89 -5.49
N GLY A 15 4.12 8.17 -5.26
CA GLY A 15 4.65 7.08 -6.09
C GLY A 15 3.71 5.89 -6.26
N GLY A 16 3.01 5.50 -5.21
CA GLY A 16 2.16 4.32 -5.23
C GLY A 16 2.67 3.22 -4.30
N ILE A 17 2.09 2.04 -4.42
CA ILE A 17 2.39 0.86 -3.62
C ILE A 17 2.68 -0.33 -4.54
N ASN A 18 3.78 -1.04 -4.28
CA ASN A 18 4.14 -2.22 -5.05
C ASN A 18 3.44 -3.46 -4.50
N ALA A 19 2.88 -4.28 -5.40
CA ALA A 19 2.37 -5.61 -5.06
C ALA A 19 2.49 -6.55 -6.25
N ALA A 20 2.68 -7.84 -5.97
CA ALA A 20 2.88 -8.88 -6.98
C ALA A 20 1.58 -9.31 -7.71
N LYS A 21 0.64 -8.37 -7.88
CA LYS A 21 -0.70 -8.65 -8.39
C LYS A 21 -0.74 -8.38 -9.88
N ASN A 22 -0.60 -9.46 -10.64
CA ASN A 22 -0.37 -9.43 -12.08
C ASN A 22 -1.68 -9.30 -12.90
N TYR A 23 -2.27 -8.11 -12.94
CA TYR A 23 -3.36 -7.81 -13.87
C TYR A 23 -2.92 -7.71 -15.34
N PRO A 24 -1.76 -7.10 -15.66
CA PRO A 24 -1.29 -6.99 -17.04
C PRO A 24 -0.82 -8.31 -17.67
N ASN A 25 -0.75 -9.40 -16.89
CA ASN A 25 -0.18 -10.70 -17.27
C ASN A 25 1.27 -10.60 -17.80
N ASP A 26 2.09 -9.73 -17.22
CA ASP A 26 3.49 -9.47 -17.63
C ASP A 26 4.52 -10.41 -16.98
N GLY A 27 4.05 -11.52 -16.40
CA GLY A 27 4.87 -12.46 -15.65
C GLY A 27 5.25 -12.03 -14.22
N ASP A 28 4.66 -10.98 -13.66
CA ASP A 28 4.91 -10.63 -12.26
C ASP A 28 4.49 -11.74 -11.28
N SER A 29 5.27 -11.91 -10.21
CA SER A 29 5.09 -12.97 -9.23
C SER A 29 5.66 -12.59 -7.87
N ILE A 30 5.20 -13.28 -6.81
CA ILE A 30 5.70 -13.11 -5.44
C ILE A 30 7.22 -13.26 -5.40
N PHE A 31 7.76 -14.25 -6.09
CA PHE A 31 9.20 -14.51 -6.12
C PHE A 31 9.98 -13.37 -6.81
N ARG A 32 9.42 -12.77 -7.87
CA ARG A 32 10.05 -11.62 -8.54
C ARG A 32 10.09 -10.39 -7.62
N LEU A 33 8.98 -10.07 -6.96
CA LEU A 33 8.93 -8.98 -5.98
C LEU A 33 9.91 -9.21 -4.82
N PHE A 34 9.99 -10.45 -4.33
CA PHE A 34 10.96 -10.86 -3.31
C PHE A 34 12.41 -10.59 -3.77
N LEU A 35 12.80 -11.12 -4.93
CA LEU A 35 14.16 -10.98 -5.46
C LEU A 35 14.53 -9.52 -5.72
N ASP A 36 13.63 -8.73 -6.31
CA ASP A 36 13.87 -7.32 -6.58
C ASP A 36 14.06 -6.53 -5.28
N THR A 37 13.33 -6.91 -4.22
CA THR A 37 13.45 -6.27 -2.90
C THR A 37 14.75 -6.66 -2.19
N ILE A 38 15.18 -7.92 -2.28
CA ILE A 38 16.48 -8.36 -1.72
C ILE A 38 17.64 -7.67 -2.43
N LYS A 39 17.63 -7.65 -3.77
CA LYS A 39 18.66 -6.98 -4.57
C LYS A 39 18.67 -5.46 -4.32
N GLY A 40 17.50 -4.83 -4.28
CA GLY A 40 17.38 -3.40 -3.98
C GLY A 40 17.83 -3.03 -2.56
N GLY A 41 17.73 -3.96 -1.62
CA GLY A 41 18.25 -3.83 -0.26
C GLY A 41 19.72 -4.22 -0.09
N ASP A 42 20.47 -4.40 -1.19
CA ASP A 42 21.87 -4.82 -1.22
C ASP A 42 22.12 -6.10 -0.39
N PHE A 43 21.15 -7.02 -0.42
CA PHE A 43 21.18 -8.30 0.32
C PHE A 43 21.26 -8.17 1.85
N ARG A 44 21.00 -6.96 2.40
CA ARG A 44 21.04 -6.70 3.84
C ARG A 44 19.70 -6.93 4.54
N ALA A 45 18.64 -7.09 3.76
CA ALA A 45 17.30 -7.33 4.28
C ALA A 45 17.12 -8.79 4.74
N ARG A 46 16.33 -9.01 5.79
CA ARG A 46 15.98 -10.36 6.26
C ARG A 46 15.03 -11.03 5.27
N GLU A 47 15.50 -12.10 4.63
CA GLU A 47 14.77 -12.80 3.55
C GLU A 47 13.38 -13.27 3.96
N ALA A 48 13.23 -13.85 5.15
CA ALA A 48 11.93 -14.31 5.65
C ALA A 48 10.88 -13.17 5.70
N ASN A 49 11.29 -11.97 6.13
CA ASN A 49 10.38 -10.82 6.22
C ASN A 49 10.03 -10.29 4.83
N VAL A 50 10.99 -10.27 3.91
CA VAL A 50 10.78 -9.78 2.54
C VAL A 50 9.90 -10.74 1.76
N TYR A 51 10.09 -12.05 1.93
CA TYR A 51 9.24 -13.05 1.32
C TYR A 51 7.80 -12.92 1.82
N ARG A 52 7.62 -12.78 3.15
CA ARG A 52 6.31 -12.56 3.74
C ARG A 52 5.64 -11.28 3.24
N LEU A 53 6.41 -10.20 3.11
CA LEU A 53 5.92 -8.94 2.52
C LEU A 53 5.40 -9.19 1.10
N ALA A 54 6.15 -9.93 0.28
CA ALA A 54 5.77 -10.21 -1.10
C ALA A 54 4.47 -11.03 -1.17
N GLU A 55 4.32 -12.06 -0.34
CA GLU A 55 3.09 -12.87 -0.25
C GLU A 55 1.86 -12.04 0.14
N VAL A 56 2.00 -11.17 1.15
CA VAL A 56 0.89 -10.42 1.71
C VAL A 56 0.52 -9.21 0.84
N SER A 57 1.43 -8.75 -0.01
CA SER A 57 1.25 -7.55 -0.85
C SER A 57 -0.06 -7.56 -1.65
N ASN A 58 -0.45 -8.70 -2.21
CA ASN A 58 -1.69 -8.83 -2.99
C ASN A 58 -2.94 -8.61 -2.13
N ASN A 59 -2.95 -9.18 -0.92
CA ASN A 59 -4.06 -9.01 0.02
C ASN A 59 -4.17 -7.56 0.52
N ILE A 60 -3.05 -6.85 0.64
CA ILE A 60 -3.05 -5.43 1.03
C ILE A 60 -3.74 -4.59 -0.05
N ILE A 61 -3.47 -4.84 -1.34
CA ILE A 61 -4.16 -4.12 -2.43
C ILE A 61 -5.66 -4.39 -2.37
N ASP A 62 -6.07 -5.64 -2.19
CA ASP A 62 -7.48 -6.00 -2.09
C ASP A 62 -8.17 -5.36 -0.89
N GLN A 63 -7.49 -5.31 0.26
CA GLN A 63 -7.97 -4.61 1.44
C GLN A 63 -8.15 -3.11 1.17
N CYS A 64 -7.18 -2.46 0.52
CA CYS A 64 -7.26 -1.04 0.19
C CYS A 64 -8.42 -0.76 -0.79
N VAL A 65 -8.62 -1.60 -1.81
CA VAL A 65 -9.77 -1.49 -2.71
C VAL A 65 -11.08 -1.65 -1.95
N ALA A 66 -11.19 -2.65 -1.07
CA ALA A 66 -12.36 -2.89 -0.24
C ALA A 66 -12.65 -1.73 0.74
N GLN A 67 -11.62 -1.00 1.17
CA GLN A 67 -11.73 0.22 1.96
C GLN A 67 -12.13 1.45 1.14
N GLY A 68 -12.28 1.31 -0.18
CA GLY A 68 -12.70 2.37 -1.09
C GLY A 68 -11.56 3.25 -1.59
N VAL A 69 -10.31 2.80 -1.50
CA VAL A 69 -9.16 3.53 -2.07
C VAL A 69 -9.31 3.57 -3.60
N PRO A 70 -9.38 4.76 -4.22
CA PRO A 70 -9.63 4.90 -5.65
C PRO A 70 -8.32 4.72 -6.45
N PHE A 71 -7.83 3.49 -6.51
CA PHE A 71 -6.73 3.15 -7.42
C PHE A 71 -7.12 3.41 -8.88
N ALA A 72 -6.12 3.74 -9.69
CA ALA A 72 -6.26 3.86 -11.13
C ALA A 72 -6.77 2.54 -11.71
N ARG A 73 -7.57 2.66 -12.77
CA ARG A 73 -8.16 1.53 -13.47
C ARG A 73 -7.97 1.69 -14.97
N ASP A 74 -7.85 0.56 -15.65
CA ASP A 74 -7.84 0.49 -17.10
C ASP A 74 -9.27 0.64 -17.67
N TYR A 75 -9.39 0.65 -18.99
CA TYR A 75 -10.69 0.74 -19.66
C TYR A 75 -11.59 -0.48 -19.40
N ALA A 76 -11.03 -1.64 -19.07
CA ALA A 76 -11.78 -2.85 -18.73
C ALA A 76 -12.25 -2.86 -17.26
N GLY A 77 -11.81 -1.90 -16.46
CA GLY A 77 -12.14 -1.77 -15.05
C GLY A 77 -11.23 -2.54 -14.11
N TYR A 78 -10.15 -3.16 -14.59
CA TYR A 78 -9.10 -3.74 -13.74
C TYR A 78 -8.23 -2.67 -13.14
N LEU A 79 -7.51 -3.00 -12.07
CA LEU A 79 -6.55 -2.07 -11.48
C LEU A 79 -5.38 -1.87 -12.43
N ASP A 80 -5.00 -0.61 -12.61
CA ASP A 80 -3.90 -0.23 -13.48
C ASP A 80 -2.59 -0.10 -12.70
N ASN A 81 -1.49 -0.39 -13.37
CA ASN A 81 -0.15 -0.41 -12.82
C ASN A 81 0.76 0.51 -13.61
N ARG A 82 1.73 1.13 -12.95
CA ARG A 82 2.77 1.93 -13.61
C ARG A 82 4.17 1.42 -13.33
N SER A 83 5.08 1.77 -14.22
CA SER A 83 6.52 1.60 -13.97
C SER A 83 6.98 2.60 -12.91
N PHE A 84 7.73 2.12 -11.92
CA PHE A 84 8.27 2.92 -10.83
C PHE A 84 9.46 2.20 -10.17
N GLY A 85 10.41 2.97 -9.63
CA GLY A 85 11.46 2.43 -8.75
C GLY A 85 12.46 1.47 -9.39
N GLY A 86 12.64 1.52 -10.72
CA GLY A 86 13.63 0.68 -11.42
C GLY A 86 13.27 -0.80 -11.52
N ALA A 87 12.05 -1.19 -11.16
CA ALA A 87 11.55 -2.55 -11.37
C ALA A 87 11.38 -2.84 -12.87
N GLN A 88 11.67 -4.08 -13.27
CA GLN A 88 11.57 -4.50 -14.68
C GLN A 88 10.13 -4.74 -15.16
N VAL A 89 9.18 -4.86 -14.23
CA VAL A 89 7.76 -5.07 -14.50
C VAL A 89 6.93 -3.97 -13.84
N SER A 90 5.77 -3.66 -14.41
CA SER A 90 4.90 -2.60 -13.91
C SER A 90 4.01 -3.15 -12.81
N ARG A 91 4.43 -2.96 -11.55
CA ARG A 91 3.73 -3.51 -10.38
C ARG A 91 3.30 -2.48 -9.33
N THR A 92 3.37 -1.20 -9.67
CA THR A 92 3.04 -0.11 -8.76
C THR A 92 1.60 0.34 -8.96
N PHE A 93 0.75 0.08 -7.97
CA PHE A 93 -0.63 0.58 -7.90
C PHE A 93 -0.64 2.01 -7.38
N TYR A 94 -1.44 2.87 -8.01
CA TYR A 94 -1.43 4.31 -7.70
C TYR A 94 -2.83 4.92 -7.76
N ALA A 95 -3.04 6.01 -7.01
CA ALA A 95 -4.24 6.84 -7.08
C ALA A 95 -3.83 8.24 -7.55
N ARG A 96 -3.64 8.39 -8.87
CA ARG A 96 -3.07 9.59 -9.51
C ARG A 96 -1.77 10.01 -8.81
N GLY A 97 -1.63 11.29 -8.44
CA GLY A 97 -0.48 11.82 -7.69
C GLY A 97 -0.66 11.86 -6.17
N GLN A 98 -1.66 11.18 -5.61
CA GLN A 98 -2.05 11.32 -4.19
C GLN A 98 -2.25 9.97 -3.49
N THR A 99 -1.50 8.94 -3.90
CA THR A 99 -1.73 7.56 -3.40
C THR A 99 -1.64 7.46 -1.87
N GLY A 100 -0.65 8.10 -1.25
CA GLY A 100 -0.46 8.12 0.20
C GLY A 100 -1.63 8.74 0.94
N GLN A 101 -2.14 9.86 0.43
CA GLN A 101 -3.34 10.50 0.97
C GLN A 101 -4.57 9.60 0.90
N GLN A 102 -4.79 8.93 -0.23
CA GLN A 102 -5.95 8.05 -0.39
C GLN A 102 -5.88 6.81 0.50
N LEU A 103 -4.70 6.18 0.60
CA LEU A 103 -4.46 5.05 1.50
C LEU A 103 -4.71 5.42 2.97
N LEU A 104 -4.17 6.57 3.38
CA LEU A 104 -4.32 7.07 4.74
C LEU A 104 -5.79 7.37 5.09
N LEU A 105 -6.54 7.97 4.16
CA LEU A 105 -7.96 8.22 4.34
C LEU A 105 -8.78 6.93 4.43
N GLY A 106 -8.47 5.92 3.60
CA GLY A 106 -9.11 4.61 3.64
C GLY A 106 -8.88 3.90 4.97
N ALA A 107 -7.63 3.82 5.42
CA ALA A 107 -7.27 3.22 6.71
C ALA A 107 -7.89 3.98 7.88
N PHE A 108 -7.85 5.32 7.84
CA PHE A 108 -8.43 6.14 8.91
C PHE A 108 -9.95 6.04 8.98
N SER A 109 -10.64 5.92 7.85
CA SER A 109 -12.08 5.67 7.80
C SER A 109 -12.43 4.34 8.46
N ALA A 110 -11.67 3.28 8.16
CA ALA A 110 -11.83 1.98 8.79
C ALA A 110 -11.59 2.02 10.31
N LEU A 111 -10.55 2.75 10.75
CA LEU A 111 -10.28 2.98 12.16
C LEU A 111 -11.39 3.78 12.84
N SER A 112 -11.88 4.85 12.20
CA SER A 112 -12.96 5.70 12.72
C SER A 112 -14.24 4.90 12.96
N ARG A 113 -14.54 3.93 12.10
CA ARG A 113 -15.65 2.99 12.30
C ARG A 113 -15.47 2.13 13.55
N GLN A 114 -14.25 1.67 13.84
CA GLN A 114 -13.96 0.89 15.05
C GLN A 114 -14.04 1.76 16.33
N ILE A 115 -13.57 3.00 16.26
CA ILE A 115 -13.74 3.98 17.35
C ILE A 115 -15.22 4.20 17.63
N LYS A 116 -16.04 4.39 16.58
CA LYS A 116 -17.50 4.55 16.72
C LYS A 116 -18.17 3.30 17.28
N ALA A 117 -17.66 2.11 16.97
CA ALA A 117 -18.14 0.84 17.53
C ALA A 117 -17.69 0.61 18.99
N GLY A 118 -16.82 1.47 19.54
CA GLY A 118 -16.30 1.34 20.90
C GLY A 118 -15.24 0.24 21.08
N THR A 119 -14.81 -0.42 20.01
CA THR A 119 -13.79 -1.48 20.04
C THR A 119 -12.37 -0.94 20.16
N VAL A 120 -12.16 0.33 19.78
CA VAL A 120 -10.86 1.00 19.81
C VAL A 120 -11.00 2.36 20.47
N ARG A 121 -10.07 2.68 21.37
CA ARG A 121 -9.93 4.01 21.97
C ARG A 121 -8.70 4.70 21.39
N LEU A 122 -8.91 5.87 20.78
CA LEU A 122 -7.82 6.67 20.21
C LEU A 122 -7.27 7.62 21.26
N TYR A 123 -5.96 7.57 21.48
CA TYR A 123 -5.22 8.49 22.36
C TYR A 123 -4.30 9.37 21.50
N PRO A 124 -4.79 10.51 20.99
CA PRO A 124 -3.95 11.40 20.20
C PRO A 124 -2.93 12.11 21.10
N ARG A 125 -1.76 12.45 20.53
CA ARG A 125 -0.68 13.20 21.19
C ARG A 125 -0.15 12.55 22.48
N SER A 126 -0.24 11.23 22.57
CA SER A 126 0.37 10.44 23.64
C SER A 126 1.61 9.76 23.10
N GLU A 127 2.71 9.87 23.83
CA GLU A 127 3.92 9.09 23.59
C GLU A 127 3.88 7.86 24.49
N MET A 128 4.02 6.67 23.91
CA MET A 128 4.18 5.44 24.69
C MET A 128 5.67 5.30 25.04
N LEU A 129 5.98 5.43 26.33
CA LEU A 129 7.27 5.12 26.93
C LEU A 129 7.41 3.61 27.18
#